data_AF-A0AAD6MRT4-F1
#
_entry.id   AF-A0AAD6MRT4-F1
#
_cell.length_a   1.000
_cell.length_b   1.000
_cell.length_c   1.000
_cell.angle_alpha   90.00
_cell.angle_beta   90.00
_cell.angle_gamma   90.00
#
_symmetry.space_group_name_H-M   'P 1'
#
loop_
_entity.id
_entity.type
_entity.pdbx_description
1 polymer ?
#
loop_
_entity_poly.entity_id
_entity_poly.type
_entity_poly.pdbx_seq_one_letter_code
_entity_poly.pdbx_strand_id
1 'polypeptide(L)'
;MTETYLSVTGAQGAGRDVSQGYYTDFQGRLTSTQHTNMENAHGAGNIVSSVNDYAKWIFTLLHRRPPFSEAAYHTLFGAHTIAHGELVSPSHLRLYTEWAGCIGTIEENQ
;
A
#
# COMPACT_ATOMS: atom_id res chain seq x y z
N MET A 1 -11.98 14.72 10.13
CA MET A 1 -10.75 13.94 10.31
C MET A 1 -9.85 14.74 11.23
N THR A 2 -9.85 14.41 12.52
CA THR A 2 -9.11 15.12 13.58
C THR A 2 -8.08 14.24 14.27
N GLU A 3 -8.04 12.95 13.91
CA GLU A 3 -7.21 11.91 14.52
C GLU A 3 -6.54 11.05 13.43
N THR A 4 -6.07 11.72 12.37
CA THR A 4 -5.23 11.11 11.33
C THR A 4 -3.94 11.92 11.20
N TYR A 5 -2.80 11.25 11.28
CA TYR A 5 -1.45 11.84 11.36
C TYR A 5 -0.50 11.17 10.36
N LEU A 6 0.49 11.91 9.87
CA LEU A 6 1.47 11.42 8.89
C LEU A 6 2.64 10.64 9.52
N SER A 7 2.72 10.60 10.84
CA SER A 7 3.75 9.88 11.60
C SER A 7 3.29 9.59 13.03
N VAL A 8 3.92 8.59 13.66
CA VAL A 8 3.69 8.29 15.09
C VAL A 8 4.10 9.45 15.98
N THR A 9 5.25 10.07 15.70
CA THR A 9 5.72 11.27 16.41
C THR A 9 4.70 12.41 16.33
N GLY A 10 4.07 12.62 15.17
CA GLY A 10 3.03 13.63 14.99
C GLY A 10 1.79 13.35 15.84
N ALA A 11 1.36 12.09 15.91
CA ALA A 11 0.23 11.68 16.76
C ALA A 11 0.55 11.85 18.26
N GLN A 12 1.74 11.43 18.70
CA GLN A 12 2.20 11.59 20.08
C GLN A 12 2.37 13.06 20.46
N GLY A 13 2.94 13.88 19.58
CA GLY A 13 3.08 15.32 19.78
C GLY A 13 1.73 16.05 19.89
N ALA A 14 0.67 15.49 19.30
CA ALA A 14 -0.70 15.96 19.48
C ALA A 14 -1.39 15.40 20.74
N GLY A 15 -0.64 14.71 21.62
CA GLY A 15 -1.14 14.15 22.87
C GLY A 15 -2.01 12.90 22.70
N ARG A 16 -1.89 12.19 21.58
CA ARG A 16 -2.65 10.96 21.34
C ARG A 16 -1.96 9.75 21.95
N ASP A 17 -2.76 8.87 22.52
CA ASP A 17 -2.34 7.53 22.91
C ASP A 17 -2.29 6.64 21.67
N VAL A 18 -1.08 6.22 21.28
CA VAL A 18 -0.83 5.42 20.08
C VAL A 18 -0.53 3.99 20.49
N SER A 19 -1.35 3.05 20.03
CA SER A 19 -1.17 1.62 20.30
C SER A 19 0.20 1.10 19.84
N GLN A 20 0.82 0.24 20.64
CA GLN A 20 2.06 -0.45 20.29
C GLN A 20 1.79 -1.58 19.28
N GLY A 21 2.55 -1.58 18.19
CA GLY A 21 2.57 -2.67 17.22
C GLY A 21 3.47 -3.82 17.67
N TYR A 22 3.15 -5.03 17.25
CA TYR A 22 3.95 -6.23 17.53
C TYR A 22 4.08 -7.09 16.27
N TYR A 23 5.16 -7.84 16.17
CA TYR A 23 5.37 -8.87 15.16
C TYR A 23 5.87 -10.15 15.84
N THR A 24 5.66 -11.29 15.18
CA THR A 24 6.21 -12.55 15.64
C THR A 24 7.58 -12.76 15.03
N ASP A 25 8.61 -12.96 15.85
CA ASP A 25 9.96 -13.25 15.36
C ASP A 25 10.11 -14.71 14.88
N PHE A 26 11.29 -15.06 14.36
CA PHE A 26 11.59 -16.40 13.87
C PHE A 26 11.59 -17.47 14.97
N GLN A 27 11.62 -17.06 16.24
CA GLN A 27 11.53 -17.94 17.40
C GLN A 27 10.09 -18.04 17.92
N GLY A 28 9.11 -17.45 17.23
CA GLY A 28 7.70 -17.48 17.61
C GLY A 28 7.34 -16.51 18.74
N ARG A 29 8.23 -15.59 19.10
CA ARG A 29 8.00 -14.64 20.21
C ARG A 29 7.36 -13.37 19.68
N LEU A 30 6.42 -12.86 20.46
CA LEU A 30 5.79 -11.57 20.18
C LEU A 30 6.76 -10.44 20.56
N THR A 31 7.27 -9.73 19.57
CA THR A 31 8.26 -8.65 19.72
C THR A 31 7.65 -7.30 19.34
N SER A 32 7.92 -6.29 20.16
CA SER A 32 7.43 -4.93 19.95
C SER A 32 8.11 -4.28 18.75
N THR A 33 7.35 -3.56 17.93
CA THR A 33 7.87 -2.71 16.85
C THR A 33 8.46 -1.39 17.37
N GLN A 34 8.36 -1.11 18.67
CA GLN A 34 8.84 0.12 19.33
C GLN A 34 8.32 1.41 18.68
N HIS A 35 7.09 1.40 18.14
CA HIS A 35 6.54 2.53 17.39
C HIS A 35 7.45 3.00 16.24
N THR A 36 8.29 2.10 15.71
CA THR A 36 9.26 2.42 14.66
C THR A 36 8.53 2.93 13.43
N ASN A 37 9.07 4.00 12.85
CA ASN A 37 8.61 4.60 11.61
C ASN A 37 9.70 4.44 10.56
N MET A 38 9.33 4.10 9.32
CA MET A 38 10.28 4.03 8.22
C MET A 38 10.34 5.42 7.56
N GLU A 39 11.47 6.13 7.70
CA GLU A 39 11.60 7.51 7.17
C GLU A 39 11.18 7.61 5.70
N ASN A 40 11.55 6.61 4.89
CA ASN A 40 11.29 6.61 3.44
C ASN A 40 9.87 6.16 3.06
N ALA A 41 9.08 5.63 3.99
CA ALA A 41 7.76 5.09 3.66
C ALA A 41 6.70 6.19 3.46
N HIS A 42 6.83 7.35 4.12
CA HIS A 42 5.91 8.49 4.03
C HIS A 42 4.43 8.07 3.78
N GLY A 43 3.85 8.48 2.65
CA GLY A 43 2.46 8.18 2.27
C GLY A 43 2.17 6.71 1.95
N ALA A 44 3.18 5.86 1.79
CA ALA A 44 3.03 4.44 1.52
C ALA A 44 2.80 3.58 2.78
N GLY A 45 3.01 4.12 3.99
CA GLY A 45 2.83 3.30 5.20
C GLY A 45 2.91 3.97 6.57
N ASN A 46 3.22 5.26 6.67
CA ASN A 46 3.44 5.92 7.97
C ASN A 46 2.20 6.60 8.57
N ILE A 47 1.03 6.47 7.91
CA ILE A 47 -0.20 7.11 8.36
C ILE A 47 -0.72 6.40 9.61
N VAL A 48 -0.95 7.17 10.67
CA VAL A 48 -1.60 6.70 11.91
C VAL A 48 -3.00 7.31 11.97
N SER A 49 -4.03 6.48 12.18
CA SER A 49 -5.42 6.96 12.25
C SER A 49 -6.19 6.24 13.35
N SER A 50 -7.23 6.90 13.88
CA SER A 50 -8.26 6.20 14.66
C SER A 50 -9.22 5.43 13.74
N VAL A 51 -9.91 4.43 14.30
CA VAL A 51 -10.92 3.63 13.59
C VAL A 51 -12.05 4.51 13.07
N ASN A 52 -12.49 5.50 13.86
CA ASN A 52 -13.58 6.40 13.50
C ASN A 52 -13.24 7.26 12.28
N ASP A 53 -12.01 7.78 12.23
CA ASP A 53 -11.56 8.57 11.09
C ASP A 53 -11.34 7.67 9.86
N TYR A 54 -10.71 6.49 10.01
CA TYR A 54 -10.54 5.56 8.90
C TYR A 54 -11.88 5.08 8.31
N ALA A 55 -12.89 4.85 9.15
CA ALA A 55 -14.24 4.52 8.71
C ALA A 55 -14.89 5.64 7.88
N LYS A 56 -14.66 6.92 8.23
CA LYS A 56 -15.13 8.06 7.43
C LYS A 56 -14.47 8.08 6.05
N TRP A 57 -13.19 7.74 5.95
CA TRP A 57 -12.52 7.59 4.64
C TRP A 57 -13.17 6.48 3.81
N ILE A 58 -13.33 5.28 4.37
CA ILE A 58 -13.98 4.15 3.67
C ILE A 58 -15.39 4.54 3.24
N PHE A 59 -16.19 5.11 4.14
CA PHE A 59 -17.54 5.54 3.85
C PHE A 59 -17.58 6.56 2.72
N THR A 60 -16.70 7.55 2.74
CA THR A 60 -16.57 8.57 1.70
C THR A 60 -16.26 7.93 0.35
N LEU A 61 -15.33 6.98 0.31
CA LEU A 61 -14.94 6.26 -0.90
C LEU A 61 -16.08 5.41 -1.48
N LEU A 62 -16.77 4.65 -0.63
CA LEU A 62 -17.87 3.77 -1.06
C LEU A 62 -19.10 4.55 -1.57
N HIS A 63 -19.38 5.71 -0.97
CA HIS A 63 -20.58 6.50 -1.28
C HIS A 63 -20.31 7.70 -2.20
N ARG A 64 -19.10 7.78 -2.78
CA ARG A 64 -18.67 8.88 -3.67
C ARG A 64 -18.96 10.29 -3.11
N ARG A 65 -18.61 10.53 -1.85
CA ARG A 65 -18.86 11.81 -1.15
C ARG A 65 -17.68 12.79 -1.31
N PRO A 66 -17.86 14.09 -1.03
CA PRO A 66 -16.73 15.00 -0.90
C PRO A 66 -15.67 14.42 0.08
N PRO A 67 -14.37 14.66 -0.14
CA PRO A 67 -13.82 15.79 -0.89
C PRO A 67 -13.46 15.51 -2.36
N PHE A 68 -13.69 14.30 -2.87
CA PHE A 68 -13.30 13.96 -4.23
C PHE A 68 -14.37 14.37 -5.25
N SER A 69 -13.93 14.80 -6.44
CA SER A 69 -14.83 15.00 -7.58
C SER A 69 -15.17 13.67 -8.25
N GLU A 70 -16.21 13.66 -9.08
CA GLU A 70 -16.56 12.45 -9.82
C GLU A 70 -15.43 11.96 -10.74
N ALA A 71 -14.70 12.90 -11.37
CA ALA A 71 -13.52 12.58 -12.16
C ALA A 71 -12.41 11.93 -11.30
N ALA A 72 -12.20 12.42 -10.08
CA ALA A 72 -11.23 11.82 -9.16
C ALA A 72 -11.64 10.41 -8.74
N TYR A 73 -12.94 10.12 -8.57
CA TYR A 73 -13.41 8.76 -8.32
C TYR A 73 -13.21 7.81 -9.49
N HIS A 74 -13.47 8.28 -10.71
CA HIS A 74 -13.15 7.53 -11.92
C HIS A 74 -11.66 7.21 -12.02
N THR A 75 -10.80 8.16 -11.66
CA THR A 75 -9.36 7.90 -11.57
C THR A 75 -9.04 6.94 -10.42
N LEU A 76 -9.55 7.12 -9.20
CA LEU A 76 -9.19 6.25 -8.07
C LEU A 76 -9.56 4.78 -8.26
N PHE A 77 -10.71 4.51 -8.88
CA PHE A 77 -11.24 3.15 -9.05
C PHE A 77 -11.06 2.58 -10.47
N GLY A 78 -10.57 3.39 -11.40
CA GLY A 78 -10.21 2.92 -12.74
C GLY A 78 -9.03 1.95 -12.71
N ALA A 79 -8.90 1.11 -13.73
CA ALA A 79 -7.70 0.31 -13.89
C ALA A 79 -6.52 1.21 -14.28
N HIS A 80 -5.40 1.07 -13.57
CA HIS A 80 -4.15 1.76 -13.89
C HIS A 80 -3.02 0.74 -14.00
N THR A 81 -2.09 1.00 -14.89
CA THR A 81 -0.86 0.24 -15.00
C THR A 81 0.27 1.22 -15.24
N ILE A 82 1.33 1.10 -14.44
CA ILE A 82 2.57 1.83 -14.70
C ILE A 82 3.28 1.04 -15.81
N ALA A 83 3.04 1.40 -17.06
CA ALA A 83 3.84 0.89 -18.17
C ALA A 83 5.19 1.62 -18.14
N HIS A 84 6.29 0.88 -17.97
CA HIS A 84 7.61 1.45 -18.23
C HIS A 84 7.69 1.79 -19.73
N GLY A 85 8.12 3.02 -20.04
CA GLY A 85 8.08 3.57 -21.38
C GLY A 85 9.01 2.85 -22.35
N GLU A 86 8.55 1.75 -22.92
CA GLU A 86 8.91 1.33 -24.27
C GLU A 86 7.65 0.76 -24.92
N LEU A 87 7.02 1.54 -25.78
CA LEU A 87 5.90 1.10 -26.60
C LEU A 87 6.43 0.04 -27.57
N VAL A 88 6.32 -1.23 -27.20
CA VAL A 88 6.56 -2.33 -28.14
C VAL A 88 5.50 -2.21 -29.23
N SER A 89 5.94 -1.83 -30.44
CA SER A 89 5.09 -1.78 -31.63
C SER A 89 4.30 -3.08 -31.79
N PRO A 90 2.98 -3.04 -32.12
CA PRO A 90 2.14 -4.22 -32.31
C PRO A 90 2.70 -5.27 -33.29
N SER A 91 3.64 -4.90 -34.15
CA SER A 91 4.35 -5.81 -35.06
C SER A 91 5.25 -6.83 -34.36
N HIS A 92 5.55 -6.68 -33.06
CA HIS A 92 6.42 -7.60 -32.30
C HIS A 92 5.66 -8.55 -31.36
N LEU A 93 4.32 -8.48 -31.29
CA LEU A 93 3.51 -9.40 -30.48
C LEU A 93 3.49 -10.86 -31.00
N ARG A 94 4.14 -11.15 -32.13
CA ARG A 94 4.17 -12.48 -32.75
C ARG A 94 5.31 -13.39 -32.28
N LEU A 95 6.18 -12.94 -31.37
CA LEU A 95 7.33 -13.73 -30.88
C LEU A 95 7.21 -14.19 -29.41
N TYR A 96 6.17 -13.79 -28.67
CA TYR A 96 6.01 -14.20 -27.26
C TYR A 96 5.40 -15.59 -27.08
N THR A 97 4.88 -16.23 -28.13
CA THR A 97 4.41 -17.62 -28.06
C THR A 97 5.56 -18.65 -28.09
N GLU A 98 6.80 -18.24 -28.40
CA GLU A 98 7.95 -19.16 -28.42
C GLU A 98 8.78 -19.16 -27.13
N TRP A 99 8.60 -18.20 -26.22
CA TRP A 99 9.31 -18.16 -24.92
C TRP A 99 8.66 -18.97 -23.80
N ALA A 100 7.49 -19.58 -24.03
CA ALA A 100 6.91 -20.57 -23.10
C ALA A 100 7.74 -21.88 -23.01
N GLY A 101 8.77 -22.03 -23.84
CA GLY A 101 9.70 -23.17 -23.82
C GLY A 101 10.93 -23.04 -22.91
N CYS A 102 11.11 -21.91 -22.19
CA CYS A 102 12.31 -21.68 -21.36
C CYS A 102 12.01 -21.53 -19.85
N ILE A 103 10.86 -22.01 -19.37
CA ILE A 103 10.65 -22.19 -17.92
C ILE A 103 11.33 -23.50 -17.52
N GLY A 104 12.64 -23.40 -17.25
CA GLY A 104 13.43 -24.48 -16.67
C GLY A 104 12.84 -24.90 -15.33
N THR A 105 12.73 -26.22 -15.17
CA THR A 105 12.43 -26.94 -13.94
C THR A 105 13.29 -26.43 -12.77
N ILE A 106 12.65 -26.06 -11.67
CA ILE A 106 13.31 -25.89 -10.36
C ILE A 106 13.63 -27.29 -9.87
N GLU A 107 14.90 -27.71 -9.96
CA GLU A 107 15.42 -28.84 -9.19
C GLU A 107 15.59 -28.39 -7.73
N GLU A 108 14.90 -29.08 -6.83
CA GLU A 108 15.14 -29.07 -5.38
C GLU A 108 16.56 -29.59 -5.12
N ASN A 109 17.40 -28.78 -4.46
CA ASN A 109 18.70 -29.25 -3.97
C ASN A 109 18.61 -29.59 -2.48
N GLN A 110 18.90 -30.86 -2.18
CA GLN A 110 19.40 -31.31 -0.88
C GLN A 110 20.84 -30.85 -0.65
#